data_AF-A0AAD0MTG6-F1
#
_entry.id   AF-A0AAD0MTG6-F1
#
_cell.length_a   1.000
_cell.length_b   1.000
_cell.length_c   1.000
_cell.angle_alpha   90.00
_cell.angle_beta   90.00
_cell.angle_gamma   90.00
#
_symmetry.space_group_name_H-M   'P 1'
#
loop_
_entity.id
_entity.type
_entity.pdbx_description
1 polymer ?
#
loop_
_entity_poly.entity_id
_entity_poly.type
_entity_poly.pdbx_seq_one_letter_code
_entity_poly.pdbx_strand_id
1 'polypeptide(L)'
;MTYTDNSKNAVDDLELDLENLDYRWLNEWYPDENSRLLIGIQQNENEISKFLDLGIFYVDEPTFNNQRLSLKCLALPLDQTIREQVNSVAWEKITLSELLSKIATKHELSYELHCDNAFFDRLDQDRETDLGFLKRILSETALSLKVTDDKLIVFNDDALIDNDNIDIFNIKDFRIRSFTLKKKNQGVYDKVEVSYYDADKKKHIVETITKEELEKRNEVKNA
;
A
#
# COMPACT_ATOMS: atom_id res chain seq x y z
N MET A 1 -15.68 -11.77 9.70
CA MET A 1 -15.16 -10.70 8.86
C MET A 1 -13.80 -10.30 9.41
N THR A 2 -12.81 -10.27 8.53
CA THR A 2 -11.47 -9.76 8.81
C THR A 2 -11.18 -8.72 7.74
N TYR A 3 -10.76 -7.52 8.15
CA TYR A 3 -10.32 -6.46 7.26
C TYR A 3 -8.87 -6.13 7.59
N THR A 4 -8.03 -6.06 6.58
CA THR A 4 -6.62 -5.71 6.69
C THR A 4 -6.35 -4.42 5.93
N ASP A 5 -6.13 -3.33 6.68
CA ASP A 5 -5.62 -2.07 6.12
C ASP A 5 -4.11 -2.16 6.01
N ASN A 6 -3.62 -2.25 4.77
CA ASN A 6 -2.21 -2.35 4.47
C ASN A 6 -1.64 -0.96 4.21
N SER A 7 -0.89 -0.45 5.19
CA SER A 7 -0.28 0.88 5.08
C SER A 7 0.81 0.97 4.00
N LYS A 8 1.50 -0.13 3.66
CA LYS A 8 2.60 -0.13 2.70
C LYS A 8 2.64 -1.40 1.86
N ASN A 9 2.86 -1.22 0.56
CA ASN A 9 3.33 -2.26 -0.36
C ASN A 9 2.44 -3.51 -0.47
N ALA A 10 1.20 -3.44 0.00
CA ALA A 10 0.16 -4.44 -0.16
C ALA A 10 -1.17 -3.73 -0.44
N VAL A 11 -2.09 -4.48 -1.05
CA VAL A 11 -3.45 -4.02 -1.34
C VAL A 11 -4.28 -4.31 -0.10
N ASP A 12 -5.22 -3.44 0.25
CA ASP A 12 -6.15 -3.74 1.34
C ASP A 12 -6.97 -5.00 0.99
N ASP A 13 -7.21 -5.85 1.99
CA ASP A 13 -7.90 -7.13 1.82
C ASP A 13 -9.03 -7.31 2.82
N LEU A 14 -10.03 -8.08 2.41
CA LEU A 14 -11.23 -8.38 3.18
C LEU A 14 -11.57 -9.86 3.07
N GLU A 15 -11.74 -10.51 4.22
CA GLU A 15 -12.25 -11.88 4.32
C GLU A 15 -13.62 -11.91 5.02
N LEU A 16 -14.58 -12.58 4.38
CA LEU A 16 -15.94 -12.74 4.88
C LEU A 16 -16.34 -14.21 4.91
N ASP A 17 -16.87 -14.66 6.03
CA ASP A 17 -17.54 -15.94 6.16
C ASP A 17 -19.04 -15.70 6.29
N LEU A 18 -19.81 -16.23 5.34
CA LEU A 18 -21.26 -16.15 5.27
C LEU A 18 -21.86 -17.55 5.40
N GLU A 19 -23.05 -17.63 5.98
CA GLU A 19 -23.75 -18.91 6.14
C GLU A 19 -24.29 -19.40 4.79
N ASN A 20 -24.12 -20.70 4.50
CA ASN A 20 -24.59 -21.34 3.26
C ASN A 20 -25.79 -22.25 3.50
N LEU A 21 -26.84 -21.72 4.13
CA LEU A 21 -28.11 -22.42 4.29
C LEU A 21 -28.74 -22.74 2.94
N ASP A 22 -29.30 -23.94 2.83
CA ASP A 22 -29.99 -24.46 1.64
C ASP A 22 -29.19 -24.36 0.34
N TYR A 23 -27.85 -24.26 0.42
CA TYR A 23 -26.96 -24.06 -0.74
C TYR A 23 -27.32 -22.84 -1.61
N ARG A 24 -27.87 -21.76 -1.03
CA ARG A 24 -28.30 -20.57 -1.78
C ARG A 24 -27.16 -19.91 -2.55
N TRP A 25 -25.97 -19.89 -1.99
CA TRP A 25 -24.78 -19.31 -2.63
C TRP A 25 -24.24 -20.14 -3.80
N LEU A 26 -24.70 -21.39 -3.96
CA LEU A 26 -24.40 -22.21 -5.14
C LEU A 26 -25.47 -22.09 -6.23
N ASN A 27 -26.52 -21.31 -5.98
CA ASN A 27 -27.65 -21.12 -6.88
C ASN A 27 -27.88 -19.63 -7.12
N GLU A 28 -29.02 -19.10 -6.70
CA GLU A 28 -29.46 -17.72 -6.98
C GLU A 28 -28.56 -16.64 -6.38
N TRP A 29 -27.78 -16.95 -5.33
CA TRP A 29 -26.91 -15.98 -4.66
C TRP A 29 -25.44 -16.12 -5.06
N TYR A 30 -25.13 -16.92 -6.08
CA TYR A 30 -23.75 -17.06 -6.53
C TYR A 30 -23.18 -15.68 -6.92
N PRO A 31 -22.00 -15.29 -6.41
CA PRO A 31 -21.41 -14.00 -6.74
C PRO A 31 -21.01 -13.97 -8.22
N ASP A 32 -21.49 -12.97 -8.95
CA ASP A 32 -21.10 -12.75 -10.34
C ASP A 32 -19.61 -12.43 -10.46
N GLU A 33 -19.05 -12.64 -11.66
CA GLU A 33 -17.70 -12.18 -11.99
C GLU A 33 -17.58 -10.66 -11.75
N ASN A 34 -16.48 -10.25 -11.12
CA ASN A 34 -16.21 -8.85 -10.74
C ASN A 34 -17.22 -8.23 -9.76
N SER A 35 -17.92 -9.05 -8.97
CA SER A 35 -18.78 -8.57 -7.88
C SER A 35 -18.03 -7.62 -6.95
N ARG A 36 -18.66 -6.45 -6.69
CA ARG A 36 -18.12 -5.39 -5.84
C ARG A 36 -18.88 -5.31 -4.53
N LEU A 37 -18.15 -5.06 -3.45
CA LEU A 37 -18.67 -4.90 -2.10
C LEU A 37 -18.29 -3.50 -1.60
N LEU A 38 -19.29 -2.70 -1.22
CA LEU A 38 -19.08 -1.48 -0.44
C LEU A 38 -19.20 -1.84 1.03
N ILE A 39 -18.14 -1.61 1.79
CA ILE A 39 -18.05 -2.05 3.19
C ILE A 39 -17.91 -0.83 4.10
N GLY A 40 -18.65 -0.85 5.20
CA GLY A 40 -18.46 0.11 6.28
C GLY A 40 -18.92 -0.44 7.62
N ILE A 41 -18.41 0.16 8.68
CA ILE A 41 -18.76 -0.18 10.06
C ILE A 41 -19.66 0.91 10.61
N GLN A 42 -20.87 0.55 11.01
CA GLN A 42 -21.78 1.44 11.71
C GLN A 42 -21.74 1.16 13.21
N GLN A 43 -21.44 2.18 14.00
CA GLN A 43 -21.54 2.16 15.46
C GLN A 43 -22.72 3.03 15.89
N ASN A 44 -23.67 2.43 16.61
CA ASN A 44 -24.81 3.13 17.19
C ASN A 44 -24.65 3.19 18.71
N GLU A 45 -24.49 4.39 19.28
CA GLU A 45 -24.36 4.60 20.72
C GLU A 45 -25.16 5.84 21.15
N ASN A 46 -26.06 5.69 22.12
CA ASN A 46 -26.84 6.78 22.72
C ASN A 46 -27.45 7.76 21.69
N GLU A 47 -28.19 7.23 20.70
CA GLU A 47 -28.80 7.97 19.59
C GLU A 47 -27.83 8.63 18.59
N ILE A 48 -26.52 8.46 18.78
CA ILE A 48 -25.50 8.91 17.83
C ILE A 48 -25.07 7.71 16.98
N SER A 49 -25.27 7.82 15.68
CA SER A 49 -24.74 6.88 14.69
C SER A 49 -23.44 7.43 14.11
N LYS A 50 -22.35 6.67 14.24
CA LYS A 50 -21.08 6.90 13.56
C LYS A 50 -20.90 5.86 12.47
N PHE A 51 -20.42 6.28 11.31
CA PHE A 51 -20.11 5.40 10.20
C PHE A 51 -18.64 5.53 9.85
N LEU A 52 -17.95 4.40 9.76
CA LEU A 52 -16.61 4.30 9.24
C LEU A 52 -16.70 3.61 7.88
N ASP A 53 -16.36 4.36 6.83
CA ASP A 53 -16.24 3.80 5.49
C ASP A 53 -14.94 2.99 5.37
N LEU A 54 -15.03 1.77 4.86
CA LEU A 54 -13.87 0.91 4.58
C LEU A 54 -13.57 0.82 3.08
N GLY A 55 -14.41 1.41 2.22
CA GLY A 55 -14.20 1.46 0.78
C GLY A 55 -14.75 0.25 0.01
N ILE A 56 -14.24 0.10 -1.21
CA ILE A 56 -14.69 -0.88 -2.20
C ILE A 56 -13.74 -2.09 -2.25
N PHE A 57 -14.33 -3.29 -2.25
CA PHE A 57 -13.61 -4.56 -2.41
C PHE A 57 -14.23 -5.41 -3.52
N TYR A 58 -13.39 -6.17 -4.22
CA TYR A 58 -13.78 -7.05 -5.32
C TYR A 58 -13.63 -8.50 -4.91
N VAL A 59 -14.63 -9.34 -5.18
CA VAL A 59 -14.64 -10.76 -4.80
C VAL A 59 -13.69 -11.56 -5.70
N ASP A 60 -12.56 -11.98 -5.15
CA ASP A 60 -11.47 -12.67 -5.86
C ASP A 60 -11.65 -14.21 -5.80
N GLU A 61 -11.70 -14.76 -4.58
CA GLU A 61 -11.76 -16.20 -4.37
C GLU A 61 -12.98 -16.58 -3.53
N PRO A 62 -14.14 -16.92 -4.15
CA PRO A 62 -15.26 -17.52 -3.43
C PRO A 62 -15.02 -19.02 -3.19
N THR A 63 -14.97 -19.43 -1.93
CA THR A 63 -14.81 -20.83 -1.51
C THR A 63 -16.07 -21.32 -0.80
N PHE A 64 -16.61 -22.46 -1.24
CA PHE A 64 -17.85 -23.00 -0.71
C PHE A 64 -17.60 -24.30 0.06
N ASN A 65 -18.25 -24.43 1.21
CA ASN A 65 -18.46 -25.71 1.87
C ASN A 65 -19.94 -25.86 2.26
N ASN A 66 -20.29 -27.01 2.85
CA ASN A 66 -21.68 -27.35 3.19
C ASN A 66 -22.36 -26.38 4.17
N GLN A 67 -21.60 -25.55 4.89
CA GLN A 67 -22.12 -24.65 5.92
C GLN A 67 -21.82 -23.18 5.65
N ARG A 68 -20.78 -22.88 4.87
CA ARG A 68 -20.26 -21.52 4.70
C ARG A 68 -19.81 -21.24 3.28
N LEU A 69 -19.98 -19.98 2.90
CA LEU A 69 -19.26 -19.31 1.83
C LEU A 69 -18.17 -18.46 2.46
N SER A 70 -16.92 -18.68 2.07
CA SER A 70 -15.78 -17.84 2.43
C SER A 70 -15.41 -17.00 1.21
N LEU A 71 -15.40 -15.68 1.35
CA LEU A 71 -15.01 -14.74 0.31
C LEU A 71 -13.68 -14.10 0.69
N LYS A 72 -12.70 -14.18 -0.20
CA LYS A 72 -11.55 -13.28 -0.17
C LYS A 72 -11.76 -12.17 -1.18
N CYS A 73 -11.53 -10.94 -0.74
CA CYS A 73 -11.75 -9.76 -1.55
C CYS A 73 -10.53 -8.83 -1.48
N LEU A 74 -10.34 -8.04 -2.53
CA LEU A 74 -9.21 -7.12 -2.68
C LEU A 74 -9.71 -5.71 -2.99
N ALA A 75 -9.03 -4.67 -2.50
CA ALA A 75 -9.34 -3.28 -2.81
C ALA A 75 -8.79 -2.82 -4.18
N LEU A 76 -8.79 -3.72 -5.16
CA LEU A 76 -8.46 -3.46 -6.56
C LEU A 76 -9.42 -4.23 -7.47
N PRO A 77 -9.79 -3.68 -8.63
CA PRO A 77 -10.58 -4.42 -9.60
C PRO A 77 -9.79 -5.62 -10.14
N LEU A 78 -10.46 -6.75 -10.33
CA LEU A 78 -9.84 -8.03 -10.68
C LEU A 78 -9.64 -8.22 -12.18
N ASP A 79 -10.43 -7.51 -12.98
CA ASP A 79 -10.23 -7.39 -14.42
C ASP A 79 -8.98 -6.57 -14.77
N GLN A 80 -8.39 -5.88 -13.79
CA GLN A 80 -7.19 -5.09 -13.99
C GLN A 80 -5.93 -5.93 -13.87
N THR A 81 -5.08 -5.81 -14.89
CA THR A 81 -3.88 -6.63 -15.02
C THR A 81 -2.65 -6.02 -14.34
N ILE A 82 -2.82 -4.97 -13.53
CA ILE A 82 -1.72 -4.23 -12.87
C ILE A 82 -0.81 -5.15 -12.03
N ARG A 83 -1.36 -6.24 -11.50
CA ARG A 83 -0.67 -7.25 -10.69
C ARG A 83 -0.13 -8.43 -11.47
N GLU A 84 -0.63 -8.67 -12.68
CA GLU A 84 -0.44 -9.92 -13.42
C GLU A 84 0.29 -9.72 -14.74
N GLN A 85 -0.07 -8.69 -15.50
CA GLN A 85 0.54 -8.41 -16.79
C GLN A 85 1.97 -7.94 -16.58
N VAL A 86 2.88 -8.78 -17.06
CA VAL A 86 4.31 -8.49 -17.14
C VAL A 86 4.57 -7.58 -18.35
N ASN A 87 5.21 -6.44 -18.11
CA ASN A 87 5.51 -5.45 -19.15
C ASN A 87 7.02 -5.26 -19.31
N SER A 88 7.41 -4.68 -20.45
CA SER A 88 8.78 -4.22 -20.68
C SER A 88 8.74 -2.88 -21.39
N VAL A 89 9.07 -1.81 -20.67
CA VAL A 89 8.89 -0.42 -21.10
C VAL A 89 10.09 0.41 -20.68
N ALA A 90 10.64 1.18 -21.61
CA ALA A 90 11.64 2.20 -21.32
C ALA A 90 10.93 3.56 -21.17
N TRP A 91 11.05 4.15 -20.00
CA TRP A 91 10.49 5.46 -19.68
C TRP A 91 11.61 6.49 -19.69
N GLU A 92 11.59 7.41 -20.65
CA GLU A 92 12.58 8.48 -20.76
C GLU A 92 12.00 9.81 -20.33
N LYS A 93 12.78 10.61 -19.57
CA LYS A 93 12.47 11.97 -19.13
C LYS A 93 11.05 12.10 -18.59
N ILE A 94 10.77 11.35 -17.52
CA ILE A 94 9.44 11.24 -16.94
C ILE A 94 9.43 11.72 -15.49
N THR A 95 8.35 12.38 -15.09
CA THR A 95 8.11 12.68 -13.67
C THR A 95 7.30 11.58 -12.99
N LEU A 96 7.39 11.49 -11.66
CA LEU A 96 6.65 10.50 -10.88
C LEU A 96 5.14 10.61 -11.10
N SER A 97 4.59 11.83 -11.14
CA SER A 97 3.18 12.09 -11.41
C SER A 97 2.77 11.62 -12.81
N GLU A 98 3.59 11.86 -13.83
CA GLU A 98 3.32 11.37 -15.19
C GLU A 98 3.39 9.85 -15.28
N LEU A 99 4.34 9.23 -14.57
CA LEU A 99 4.45 7.78 -14.51
C LEU A 99 3.20 7.16 -13.88
N LEU A 100 2.80 7.67 -12.70
CA LEU A 100 1.59 7.23 -12.01
C LEU A 100 0.34 7.45 -12.85
N SER A 101 0.19 8.62 -13.48
CA SER A 101 -0.94 8.93 -14.35
C SER A 101 -1.07 7.92 -15.50
N LYS A 102 0.04 7.60 -16.18
CA LYS A 102 0.03 6.66 -17.31
C LYS A 102 -0.33 5.24 -16.87
N ILE A 103 0.24 4.78 -15.76
CA ILE A 103 -0.07 3.44 -15.22
C ILE A 103 -1.50 3.38 -14.68
N ALA A 104 -1.94 4.38 -13.91
CA ALA A 104 -3.29 4.45 -13.38
C ALA A 104 -4.33 4.46 -14.51
N THR A 105 -4.14 5.31 -15.53
CA THR A 105 -5.05 5.37 -16.68
C THR A 105 -5.10 4.05 -17.45
N LYS A 106 -3.96 3.37 -17.62
CA LYS A 106 -3.89 2.05 -18.27
C LYS A 106 -4.78 1.02 -17.55
N HIS A 107 -4.90 1.13 -16.23
CA HIS A 107 -5.65 0.20 -15.39
C HIS A 107 -6.95 0.78 -14.84
N GLU A 108 -7.47 1.86 -15.45
CA GLU A 108 -8.71 2.54 -15.03
C GLU A 108 -8.76 2.95 -13.54
N LEU A 109 -7.58 3.16 -12.94
CA LEU A 109 -7.41 3.64 -11.57
C LEU A 109 -7.25 5.15 -11.55
N SER A 110 -7.53 5.74 -10.39
CA SER A 110 -7.08 7.10 -10.08
C SER A 110 -5.75 7.08 -9.32
N TYR A 111 -5.10 8.24 -9.17
CA TYR A 111 -3.88 8.34 -8.37
C TYR A 111 -3.84 9.63 -7.56
N GLU A 112 -3.14 9.57 -6.42
CA GLU A 112 -2.88 10.71 -5.55
C GLU A 112 -1.39 10.76 -5.20
N LEU A 113 -0.83 11.96 -5.16
CA LEU A 113 0.58 12.20 -4.88
C LEU A 113 0.71 13.15 -3.69
N HIS A 114 1.19 12.62 -2.57
CA HIS A 114 1.43 13.32 -1.31
C HIS A 114 2.93 13.38 -1.00
N CYS A 115 3.72 13.76 -2.01
CA CYS A 115 5.17 13.94 -1.93
C CYS A 115 5.66 14.80 -3.10
N ASP A 116 6.97 15.09 -3.11
CA ASP A 116 7.59 15.84 -4.21
C ASP A 116 7.55 15.04 -5.52
N ASN A 117 7.26 15.74 -6.61
CA ASN A 117 7.21 15.14 -7.94
C ASN A 117 8.63 14.95 -8.51
N ALA A 118 9.25 13.82 -8.19
CA ALA A 118 10.58 13.47 -8.67
C ALA A 118 10.66 13.38 -10.20
N PHE A 119 11.78 13.81 -10.78
CA PHE A 119 12.08 13.67 -12.21
C PHE A 119 13.11 12.56 -12.43
N PHE A 120 12.87 11.73 -13.44
CA PHE A 120 13.75 10.64 -13.83
C PHE A 120 14.19 10.80 -15.28
N ASP A 121 15.50 10.82 -15.52
CA ASP A 121 16.05 10.83 -16.88
C ASP A 121 15.70 9.54 -17.63
N ARG A 122 15.77 8.39 -16.95
CA ARG A 122 15.44 7.09 -17.49
C ARG A 122 15.03 6.11 -16.39
N LEU A 123 13.93 5.38 -16.63
CA LEU A 123 13.55 4.20 -15.87
C LEU A 123 13.26 3.06 -16.84
N ASP A 124 13.82 1.89 -16.58
CA ASP A 124 13.53 0.68 -17.34
C ASP A 124 12.67 -0.25 -16.49
N GLN A 125 11.50 -0.60 -17.04
CA GLN A 125 10.66 -1.70 -16.56
C GLN A 125 11.05 -2.94 -17.38
N ASP A 126 11.70 -3.94 -16.76
CA ASP A 126 12.11 -5.18 -17.44
C ASP A 126 11.39 -6.37 -16.84
N ARG A 127 10.52 -6.99 -17.64
CA ARG A 127 9.77 -8.21 -17.31
C ARG A 127 9.21 -8.22 -15.88
N GLU A 128 8.59 -7.12 -15.50
CA GLU A 128 7.92 -6.95 -14.21
C GLU A 128 6.51 -6.37 -14.40
N THR A 129 5.63 -6.57 -13.43
CA THR A 129 4.26 -6.06 -13.46
C THR A 129 4.24 -4.57 -13.14
N ASP A 130 3.19 -3.85 -13.52
CA ASP A 130 3.12 -2.41 -13.28
C ASP A 130 3.10 -2.09 -11.78
N LEU A 131 2.39 -2.91 -10.97
CA LEU A 131 2.44 -2.77 -9.51
C LEU A 131 3.82 -3.11 -8.95
N GLY A 132 4.48 -4.15 -9.47
CA GLY A 132 5.84 -4.52 -9.07
C GLY A 132 6.85 -3.41 -9.36
N PHE A 133 6.77 -2.84 -10.56
CA PHE A 133 7.59 -1.72 -11.00
C PHE A 133 7.41 -0.49 -10.11
N LEU A 134 6.16 -0.08 -9.85
CA LEU A 134 5.88 1.06 -8.97
C LEU A 134 6.44 0.83 -7.55
N LYS A 135 6.23 -0.37 -6.98
CA LYS A 135 6.79 -0.71 -5.65
C LYS A 135 8.31 -0.59 -5.63
N ARG A 136 8.98 -1.07 -6.69
CA ARG A 136 10.44 -1.01 -6.80
C ARG A 136 10.93 0.43 -6.86
N ILE A 137 10.43 1.23 -7.80
CA ILE A 137 10.84 2.64 -7.97
C ILE A 137 10.57 3.45 -6.70
N LEU A 138 9.39 3.30 -6.10
CA LEU A 138 9.05 4.05 -4.90
C LEU A 138 9.95 3.68 -3.72
N SER A 139 10.27 2.38 -3.55
CA SER A 139 11.19 1.92 -2.52
C SER A 139 12.62 2.47 -2.71
N GLU A 140 13.09 2.59 -3.96
CA GLU A 140 14.39 3.19 -4.30
C GLU A 140 14.43 4.69 -3.98
N THR A 141 13.28 5.37 -4.03
CA THR A 141 13.13 6.80 -3.71
C THR A 141 12.65 7.08 -2.27
N ALA A 142 12.63 6.08 -1.39
CA ALA A 142 12.11 6.20 -0.02
C ALA A 142 10.66 6.71 0.07
N LEU A 143 9.83 6.31 -0.90
CA LEU A 143 8.40 6.59 -0.96
C LEU A 143 7.60 5.30 -0.75
N SER A 144 6.37 5.45 -0.25
CA SER A 144 5.43 4.35 -0.01
C SER A 144 4.30 4.37 -1.02
N LEU A 145 3.81 3.17 -1.39
CA LEU A 145 2.60 2.97 -2.18
C LEU A 145 1.52 2.32 -1.33
N LYS A 146 0.36 2.98 -1.25
CA LYS A 146 -0.91 2.38 -0.82
C LYS A 146 -1.82 2.20 -2.03
N VAL A 147 -2.54 1.08 -2.05
CA VAL A 147 -3.52 0.78 -3.09
C VAL A 147 -4.84 0.45 -2.42
N THR A 148 -5.84 1.31 -2.65
CA THR A 148 -7.13 1.26 -1.96
C THR A 148 -8.17 2.02 -2.78
N ASP A 149 -9.44 1.60 -2.71
CA ASP A 149 -10.59 2.30 -3.33
C ASP A 149 -10.38 2.70 -4.81
N ASP A 150 -9.86 1.78 -5.62
CA ASP A 150 -9.54 2.03 -7.04
C ASP A 150 -8.52 3.18 -7.25
N LYS A 151 -7.64 3.41 -6.25
CA LYS A 151 -6.61 4.44 -6.27
C LYS A 151 -5.21 3.93 -5.97
N LEU A 152 -4.23 4.55 -6.61
CA LEU A 152 -2.81 4.49 -6.26
C LEU A 152 -2.44 5.74 -5.45
N ILE A 153 -2.11 5.58 -4.17
CA ILE A 153 -1.73 6.67 -3.29
C ILE A 153 -0.24 6.57 -2.98
N VAL A 154 0.53 7.58 -3.39
CA VAL A 154 1.96 7.67 -3.14
C VAL A 154 2.25 8.77 -2.14
N PHE A 155 3.05 8.46 -1.11
CA PHE A 155 3.34 9.38 -0.02
C PHE A 155 4.74 9.16 0.56
N ASN A 156 5.24 10.19 1.23
CA ASN A 156 6.44 10.09 2.06
C ASN A 156 6.01 9.73 3.50
N ASP A 157 6.58 8.67 4.06
CA ASP A 157 6.30 8.22 5.42
C ASP A 157 6.63 9.28 6.48
N ASP A 158 7.73 10.02 6.29
CA ASP A 158 8.17 11.02 7.26
C ASP A 158 7.19 12.20 7.31
N ALA A 159 6.63 12.58 6.17
CA ALA A 159 5.61 13.63 6.09
C ALA A 159 4.31 13.24 6.81
N LEU A 160 4.00 11.94 6.94
CA LEU A 160 2.85 11.49 7.72
C LEU A 160 3.08 11.62 9.24
N ILE A 161 4.32 11.49 9.70
CA ILE A 161 4.67 11.64 11.12
C ILE A 161 4.47 13.08 11.59
N ASP A 162 4.71 14.05 10.71
CA ASP A 162 4.56 15.48 11.00
C ASP A 162 3.10 15.95 11.02
N ASN A 163 2.14 15.13 10.57
CA ASN A 163 0.72 15.48 10.60
C ASN A 163 0.15 15.44 12.03
N ASP A 164 -0.89 16.23 12.26
CA ASP A 164 -1.63 16.22 13.52
C ASP A 164 -2.23 14.83 13.78
N ASN A 165 -1.92 14.27 14.94
CA ASN A 165 -2.49 13.00 15.37
C ASN A 165 -4.00 13.16 15.61
N ILE A 166 -4.79 12.28 14.99
CA ILE A 166 -6.24 12.22 15.20
C ILE A 166 -6.57 11.80 16.64
N ASP A 167 -5.78 10.89 17.21
CA ASP A 167 -5.91 10.43 18.60
C ASP A 167 -4.56 9.92 19.13
N ILE A 168 -4.35 9.98 20.44
CA ILE A 168 -3.12 9.57 21.11
C ILE A 168 -3.46 8.57 22.21
N PHE A 169 -2.82 7.40 22.15
CA PHE A 169 -2.99 6.34 23.14
C PHE A 169 -1.70 6.13 23.90
N ASN A 170 -1.80 5.80 25.20
CA ASN A 170 -0.68 5.28 25.97
C ASN A 170 -0.93 3.80 26.33
N ILE A 171 0.12 3.09 26.74
CA ILE A 171 0.07 1.65 27.02
C ILE A 171 -0.93 1.24 28.13
N LYS A 172 -1.40 2.19 28.94
CA LYS A 172 -2.39 1.97 30.01
C LYS A 172 -3.81 2.36 29.60
N ASP A 173 -4.03 2.77 28.35
CA ASP A 173 -5.34 3.14 27.85
C ASP A 173 -6.30 1.93 27.93
N PHE A 174 -7.47 2.15 28.54
CA PHE A 174 -8.48 1.11 28.78
C PHE A 174 -9.04 0.50 27.47
N ARG A 175 -8.87 1.20 26.35
CA ARG A 175 -9.26 0.73 25.01
C ARG A 175 -8.34 -0.39 24.49
N ILE A 176 -7.10 -0.47 24.99
CA ILE A 176 -6.13 -1.49 24.58
C ILE A 176 -6.39 -2.79 25.34
N ARG A 177 -6.73 -3.86 24.61
CA ARG A 177 -6.99 -5.19 25.19
C ARG A 177 -5.74 -6.05 25.35
N SER A 178 -4.81 -5.93 24.41
CA SER A 178 -3.53 -6.64 24.40
C SER A 178 -2.56 -5.93 23.47
N PHE A 179 -1.26 -6.06 23.72
CA PHE A 179 -0.21 -5.58 22.81
C PHE A 179 0.90 -6.62 22.71
N THR A 180 1.57 -6.66 21.55
CA THR A 180 2.80 -7.43 21.33
C THR A 180 3.85 -6.49 20.75
N LEU A 181 5.00 -6.36 21.41
CA LEU A 181 6.13 -5.56 20.93
C LEU A 181 7.31 -6.48 20.65
N LYS A 182 7.86 -6.39 19.43
CA LYS A 182 9.00 -7.19 19.00
C LYS A 182 10.17 -6.25 18.67
N LYS A 183 11.27 -6.38 19.43
CA LYS A 183 12.55 -5.75 19.10
C LYS A 183 13.43 -6.78 18.39
N LYS A 184 13.90 -6.45 17.19
CA LYS A 184 14.88 -7.25 16.45
C LYS A 184 16.25 -6.57 16.56
N ASN A 185 17.23 -7.26 17.16
CA ASN A 185 18.60 -6.75 17.28
C ASN A 185 19.51 -7.17 16.11
N GLN A 186 19.05 -8.09 15.25
CA GLN A 186 19.76 -8.51 14.03
C GLN A 186 19.21 -7.76 12.81
N GLY A 187 20.10 -7.27 11.94
CA GLY A 187 19.74 -6.43 10.78
C GLY A 187 19.56 -4.95 11.12
N VAL A 188 20.04 -4.52 12.29
CA VAL A 188 20.22 -3.10 12.62
C VAL A 188 21.65 -2.76 12.20
N TYR A 189 21.79 -1.87 11.22
CA TYR A 189 23.09 -1.46 10.70
C TYR A 189 23.50 -0.12 11.30
N ASP A 190 24.73 -0.01 11.77
CA ASP A 190 25.28 1.24 12.31
C ASP A 190 25.88 2.14 11.21
N LYS A 191 26.10 1.59 10.01
CA LYS A 191 26.72 2.24 8.86
C LYS A 191 26.17 1.65 7.55
N VAL A 192 25.89 2.51 6.58
CA VAL A 192 25.67 2.15 5.17
C VAL A 192 26.80 2.74 4.35
N GLU A 193 27.38 1.92 3.47
CA GLU A 193 28.38 2.35 2.49
C GLU A 193 27.83 2.07 1.09
N VAL A 194 27.68 3.12 0.30
CA VAL A 194 27.21 3.05 -1.09
C VAL A 194 28.39 3.35 -1.99
N SER A 195 28.65 2.48 -2.97
CA SER A 195 29.73 2.70 -3.93
C SER A 195 29.24 2.54 -5.36
N TYR A 196 29.63 3.48 -6.22
CA TYR A 196 29.26 3.48 -7.63
C TYR A 196 30.40 4.02 -8.49
N TYR A 197 30.43 3.61 -9.75
CA TYR A 197 31.38 4.13 -10.73
C TYR A 197 30.74 5.29 -11.50
N ASP A 198 31.26 6.49 -11.32
CA ASP A 198 30.87 7.66 -12.09
C ASP A 198 31.59 7.62 -13.44
N ALA A 199 30.85 7.33 -14.51
CA ALA A 199 31.38 7.16 -15.85
C ALA A 199 31.92 8.47 -16.46
N ASP A 200 31.30 9.60 -16.12
CA ASP A 200 31.72 10.93 -16.59
C ASP A 200 33.02 11.35 -15.90
N LYS A 201 33.10 11.14 -14.58
CA LYS A 201 34.31 11.44 -13.79
C LYS A 201 35.36 10.33 -13.87
N LYS A 202 35.03 9.18 -14.47
CA LYS A 202 35.85 7.94 -14.55
C LYS A 202 36.43 7.51 -13.21
N LYS A 203 35.66 7.65 -12.13
CA LYS A 203 36.11 7.41 -10.75
C LYS A 203 35.13 6.53 -10.00
N HIS A 204 35.69 5.69 -9.14
CA HIS A 204 34.91 4.97 -8.14
C HIS A 204 34.63 5.93 -6.98
N ILE A 205 33.35 6.17 -6.72
CA ILE A 205 32.87 7.00 -5.61
C ILE A 205 32.38 6.06 -4.52
N VAL A 206 32.77 6.33 -3.28
CA VAL A 206 32.32 5.60 -2.09
C VAL A 206 31.82 6.65 -1.11
N GLU A 207 30.54 6.57 -0.79
CA GLU A 207 29.91 7.40 0.23
C GLU A 207 29.51 6.53 1.41
N THR A 208 29.74 7.05 2.60
CA THR A 208 29.44 6.38 3.86
C THR A 208 28.47 7.28 4.62
N ILE A 209 27.42 6.68 5.14
CA ILE A 209 26.51 7.34 6.08
C ILE A 209 26.42 6.47 7.33
N THR A 210 26.76 7.05 8.48
CA THR A 210 26.60 6.41 9.78
C THR A 210 25.23 6.67 10.37
N LYS A 211 24.81 5.82 11.30
CA LYS A 211 23.55 5.99 12.05
C LYS A 211 23.50 7.32 12.80
N GLU A 212 24.60 7.74 13.42
CA GLU A 212 24.69 9.02 14.13
C GLU A 212 24.54 10.23 13.20
N GLU A 213 25.04 10.14 11.95
CA GLU A 213 24.87 11.19 10.94
C GLU A 213 23.43 11.24 10.41
N LEU A 214 22.76 10.10 10.26
CA LEU A 214 21.32 10.04 9.92
C LEU A 214 20.47 10.65 11.01
N GLU A 215 20.71 10.28 12.27
CA GLU A 215 19.97 10.82 13.42
C GLU A 215 20.11 12.34 13.52
N LYS A 216 21.31 12.90 13.31
CA LYS A 216 21.54 14.35 13.27
C LYS A 216 20.90 15.05 12.07
N ARG A 217 20.73 14.35 10.94
CA ARG A 217 20.10 14.91 9.73
C ARG A 217 18.58 14.96 9.86
N ASN A 218 18.01 14.03 10.63
CA ASN A 218 16.58 13.97 10.94
C ASN A 218 16.20 14.84 12.15
N GLU A 219 17.16 15.35 12.92
CA GLU A 219 16.91 16.46 13.85
C GLU A 219 16.56 17.73 13.06
N VAL A 220 15.26 17.95 12.86
CA VAL A 220 14.74 19.23 12.37
C VAL A 220 15.19 20.31 13.36
N LYS A 221 16.06 21.21 12.91
CA LYS A 221 16.36 22.43 13.64
C LYS A 221 15.10 23.27 13.69
N ASN A 222 14.37 23.19 14.80
CA ASN A 222 13.39 24.21 15.17
C ASN A 222 14.14 25.55 15.25
N ALA A 223 13.94 26.40 14.24
CA ALA A 223 14.36 27.79 14.22
C ALA A 223 13.29 28.67 14.87
#